data_AF-A0A7W8EMU1-F1
#
_entry.id   AF-A0A7W8EMU1-F1
#
_cell.length_a   1.000
_cell.length_b   1.000
_cell.length_c   1.000
_cell.angle_alpha   90.00
_cell.angle_beta   90.00
_cell.angle_gamma   90.00
#
_symmetry.space_group_name_H-M   'P 1'
#
loop_
_entity.id
_entity.type
_entity.pdbx_description
1 polymer ?
#
loop_
_entity_poly.entity_id
_entity_poly.type
_entity_poly.pdbx_seq_one_letter_code
_entity_poly.pdbx_strand_id
1 'polypeptide(L)' 'MAISTISDEPGFWDTLKMAHGRLPAGARWLVAVASTDGTRAVNVIVHDSIDSVKAILDGPHATTEYFEADGANAVGLPG' A
#
# COMPACT_ATOMS: atom_id res chain seq x y z
N MET A 1 -2.65 -3.92 -5.16
CA MET A 1 -3.11 -3.93 -3.75
C MET A 1 -2.03 -4.54 -2.87
N ALA A 2 -1.85 -4.01 -1.67
CA ALA A 2 -0.86 -4.49 -0.71
C ALA A 2 -1.50 -4.67 0.67
N ILE A 3 -1.28 -5.81 1.30
CA ILE A 3 -1.77 -6.16 2.64
C ILE A 3 -0.54 -6.35 3.53
N SER A 4 -0.42 -5.55 4.58
CA SER A 4 0.74 -5.53 5.47
C SER A 4 0.38 -6.12 6.82
N THR A 5 1.22 -7.02 7.33
CA THR A 5 1.24 -7.44 8.74
C THR A 5 2.28 -6.61 9.46
N ILE A 6 1.84 -5.74 10.37
CA ILE A 6 2.65 -4.69 10.99
C ILE A 6 3.34 -5.23 12.25
N SER A 7 4.65 -5.01 12.35
CA SER A 7 5.46 -5.33 13.54
C SER A 7 5.75 -4.11 14.41
N ASP A 8 5.72 -2.90 13.83
CA ASP A 8 5.94 -1.62 14.50
C ASP A 8 5.05 -0.55 13.87
N GLU A 9 3.94 -0.22 14.53
CA GLU A 9 2.90 0.65 13.99
C GLU A 9 3.39 2.09 13.71
N PRO A 10 4.01 2.81 14.67
CA PRO A 10 4.54 4.15 14.39
C PRO A 10 5.54 4.18 13.23
N GLY A 11 6.51 3.26 13.24
CA GLY A 11 7.54 3.17 12.20
C GLY A 11 6.96 2.85 10.82
N PHE A 12 5.95 1.96 10.77
CA PHE A 12 5.22 1.65 9.55
C PHE A 12 4.55 2.91 8.98
N TRP A 13 3.77 3.64 9.77
CA TRP A 13 3.05 4.82 9.29
C TRP A 13 3.96 5.96 8.87
N ASP A 14 5.07 6.17 9.57
CA ASP A 14 6.03 7.20 9.18
C ASP A 14 6.73 6.85 7.87
N THR A 15 7.11 5.59 7.68
CA THR A 15 7.64 5.10 6.41
C THR A 15 6.62 5.23 5.28
N LEU A 16 5.35 4.90 5.54
CA LEU A 16 4.28 4.99 4.56
C LEU A 16 4.03 6.44 4.09
N LYS A 17 4.03 7.42 5.01
CA LYS A 17 3.89 8.85 4.68
C LYS A 17 5.06 9.33 3.80
N MET A 18 6.28 8.88 4.11
CA MET A 18 7.46 9.19 3.28
C MET A 18 7.35 8.57 1.89
N ALA A 19 6.92 7.31 1.78
CA ALA A 19 6.69 6.63 0.51
C ALA A 19 5.60 7.32 -0.32
N HIS A 20 4.50 7.74 0.31
CA HIS A 20 3.43 8.48 -0.35
C HIS A 20 3.91 9.80 -0.97
N GLY A 21 4.84 10.50 -0.30
CA GLY A 21 5.48 11.70 -0.84
C GLY A 21 6.44 11.45 -2.01
N ARG A 22 6.78 10.18 -2.31
CA ARG A 22 7.75 9.77 -3.32
C ARG A 22 7.17 8.80 -4.35
N LEU A 23 5.86 8.84 -4.55
CA LEU A 23 5.18 7.99 -5.53
C LEU A 23 5.84 8.10 -6.91
N PRO A 24 6.07 6.97 -7.61
CA PRO A 24 6.61 7.01 -8.96
C PRO A 24 5.62 7.69 -9.91
N ALA A 25 6.14 8.20 -11.03
CA ALA A 25 5.32 8.84 -12.04
C ALA A 25 4.22 7.88 -12.53
N GLY A 26 2.98 8.37 -12.60
CA GLY A 26 1.82 7.57 -13.01
C GLY A 26 1.19 6.74 -11.87
N ALA A 27 1.82 6.66 -10.69
CA ALA A 27 1.20 6.02 -9.54
C ALA A 27 0.16 6.92 -8.88
N ARG A 28 -0.94 6.31 -8.45
CA ARG A 28 -1.96 6.94 -7.63
C ARG A 28 -2.27 6.09 -6.42
N TRP A 29 -2.02 6.63 -5.22
CA TRP A 29 -2.43 6.00 -3.98
C TRP A 29 -3.88 6.38 -3.69
N LEU A 30 -4.77 5.39 -3.70
CA LEU A 30 -6.20 5.63 -3.52
C LEU A 30 -6.59 5.60 -2.05
N VAL A 31 -6.07 4.62 -1.31
CA VAL A 31 -6.36 4.49 0.12
C VAL A 31 -5.24 3.76 0.85
N ALA A 32 -5.04 4.14 2.11
CA ALA A 32 -4.29 3.41 3.12
C ALA A 32 -5.18 3.32 4.37
N VAL A 33 -5.45 2.12 4.87
CA VAL A 33 -6.35 1.90 6.01
C VAL A 33 -5.72 0.92 6.98
N ALA A 34 -5.77 1.23 8.28
CA ALA A 34 -5.33 0.37 9.37
C ALA A 34 -6.47 -0.55 9.84
N SER A 35 -6.15 -1.74 10.35
CA SER A 35 -7.03 -2.44 11.28
C SER A 35 -7.10 -1.67 12.60
N THR A 36 -8.22 -1.81 13.32
CA THR A 36 -8.44 -1.13 14.61
C THR A 36 -7.45 -1.53 15.69
N ASP A 37 -6.84 -2.71 15.57
CA ASP A 37 -5.83 -3.23 16.49
C ASP A 37 -4.39 -2.86 16.09
N GLY A 38 -4.20 -2.11 15.00
CA GLY A 38 -2.90 -1.65 14.52
C GLY A 38 -2.01 -2.74 13.91
N THR A 39 -2.46 -4.00 13.87
CA THR A 39 -1.62 -5.13 13.43
C THR A 39 -1.61 -5.34 11.92
N ARG A 40 -2.53 -4.72 11.19
CA ARG A 40 -2.65 -4.85 9.74
C ARG A 40 -2.94 -3.52 9.06
N ALA A 41 -2.55 -3.43 7.80
CA ALA A 41 -2.98 -2.36 6.92
C ALA A 41 -3.25 -2.85 5.49
N VAL A 42 -4.18 -2.19 4.82
CA VAL A 42 -4.46 -2.38 3.39
C VAL A 42 -4.13 -1.09 2.65
N ASN A 43 -3.38 -1.23 1.56
CA ASN A 43 -3.06 -0.15 0.63
C ASN A 43 -3.58 -0.48 -0.77
N VAL A 44 -4.31 0.45 -1.37
CA VAL A 44 -4.72 0.38 -2.78
C VAL A 44 -3.98 1.45 -3.55
N ILE A 45 -3.14 1.01 -4.47
CA ILE A 45 -2.31 1.84 -5.33
C ILE A 45 -2.57 1.40 -6.76
N VAL A 46 -2.86 2.36 -7.64
CA VAL A 46 -2.98 2.19 -9.08
C VAL A 46 -1.63 2.51 -9.69
N HIS A 47 -1.06 1.54 -10.40
CA HIS A 47 0.18 1.64 -11.15
C HIS A 47 0.22 0.53 -12.20
N ASP A 48 0.99 0.68 -13.26
CA ASP A 48 1.14 -0.31 -14.34
C ASP A 48 2.14 -1.44 -14.00
N SER A 49 2.87 -1.30 -12.89
CA SER A 49 3.91 -2.23 -12.45
C SER A 49 3.81 -2.51 -10.95
N ILE A 50 3.60 -3.79 -10.60
CA ILE A 50 3.59 -4.27 -9.21
C ILE A 50 4.98 -4.16 -8.56
N ASP A 51 6.05 -4.33 -9.33
CA ASP A 51 7.42 -4.28 -8.80
C ASP A 51 7.80 -2.86 -8.38
N SER A 52 7.32 -1.84 -9.10
CA SER A 52 7.47 -0.44 -8.70
C SER A 52 6.74 -0.14 -7.38
N VAL A 53 5.60 -0.79 -7.14
CA VAL A 53 4.85 -0.66 -5.89
C VAL A 53 5.58 -1.35 -4.73
N LYS A 54 6.17 -2.53 -4.96
CA LYS A 54 6.98 -3.23 -3.95
C LYS A 54 8.19 -2.40 -3.51
N ALA A 55 8.90 -1.80 -4.46
CA ALA A 55 10.09 -1.00 -4.19
C ALA A 55 9.85 0.20 -3.26
N ILE A 56 8.61 0.70 -3.16
CA ILE A 56 8.26 1.82 -2.28
C ILE A 56 7.61 1.38 -0.95
N LEU A 57 6.99 0.21 -0.90
CA LEU A 57 6.24 -0.26 0.25
C LEU A 57 7.02 -1.25 1.12
N ASP A 58 7.97 -1.98 0.55
CA ASP A 58 8.80 -2.90 1.33
C ASP A 58 9.67 -2.13 2.33
N GLY A 59 9.68 -2.60 3.57
CA GLY A 59 10.38 -1.94 4.67
C GLY A 59 10.47 -2.84 5.90
N PRO A 60 11.13 -2.38 6.97
CA PRO A 60 11.43 -3.22 8.13
C PRO A 60 10.27 -3.38 9.13
N HIS A 61 9.22 -2.54 9.01
CA HIS A 61 8.14 -2.45 10.00
C HIS A 61 6.90 -3.31 9.66
N ALA A 62 6.93 -4.04 8.54
CA ALA A 62 5.86 -4.94 8.15
C ALA A 62 6.34 -6.01 7.16
N THR A 63 5.62 -7.12 7.12
CA THR A 63 5.66 -8.07 5.99
C THR A 63 4.46 -7.79 5.11
N THR A 64 4.67 -7.63 3.81
CA THR A 64 3.63 -7.20 2.88
C THR A 64 3.37 -8.23 1.78
N GLU A 65 2.10 -8.59 1.61
CA GLU A 65 1.60 -9.40 0.51
C GLU A 65 1.04 -8.49 -0.59
N TYR A 66 1.32 -8.82 -1.85
CA TYR A 66 0.96 -7.99 -3.01
C TYR A 66 0.09 -8.76 -3.99
N PHE A 67 -0.93 -8.08 -4.50
CA PHE A 67 -1.90 -8.63 -5.46
C PHE A 67 -2.22 -7.59 -6.54
N GLU A 68 -2.41 -8.04 -7.77
CA GLU A 68 -3.03 -7.20 -8.79
C GLU A 68 -4.53 -7.08 -8.50
N ALA A 69 -5.06 -5.87 -8.61
CA ALA A 69 -6.49 -5.64 -8.42
C ALA A 69 -7.22 -5.92 -9.73
N ASP A 70 -8.30 -6.68 -9.68
CA ASP A 70 -9.21 -6.84 -10.81
C ASP A 70 -10.08 -5.59 -10.94
N GLY A 71 -9.63 -4.64 -11.75
CA GLY A 71 -10.34 -3.39 -11.99
C GLY A 71 -11.74 -3.58 -12.58
N ALA A 72 -12.00 -4.67 -13.33
CA ALA A 72 -13.30 -4.92 -13.94
C ALA A 72 -14.36 -5.31 -12.90
N ASN A 73 -13.94 -5.93 -11.79
CA ASN A 73 -14.82 -6.35 -10.69
C ASN A 73 -14.71 -5.44 -9.45
N ALA A 74 -13.91 -4.37 -9.53
CA ALA A 74 -13.71 -3.48 -8.40
C ALA A 74 -14.87 -2.49 -8.22
N VAL A 75 -15.37 -2.41 -6.99
CA VAL A 75 -16.40 -1.44 -6.61
C VAL A 75 -15.75 -0.27 -5.88
N GLY A 76 -15.99 0.96 -6.35
CA GLY A 76 -15.52 2.18 -5.70
C GLY A 76 -14.08 2.59 -6.03
N LEU A 77 -13.37 1.86 -6.89
CA LEU A 77 -12.16 2.39 -7.50
C LEU A 77 -12.54 3.47 -8.51
N PRO A 78 -11.90 4.66 -8.49
CA PRO A 78 -12.07 5.62 -9.57
C PRO A 78 -11.54 4.99 -10.87
N GLY A 79 -12.39 5.02 -11.90
CA GLY A 79 -12.04 4.63 -13.26
C GLY A 79 -11.08 5.59 -13.93
#